data_AF-A0A943XT63-F1
#
_entry.id   AF-A0A943XT63-F1
#
_cell.length_a   1.000
_cell.length_b   1.000
_cell.length_c   1.000
_cell.angle_alpha   90.00
_cell.angle_beta   90.00
_cell.angle_gamma   90.00
#
_symmetry.space_group_name_H-M   'P 1'
#
loop_
_entity.id
_entity.type
_entity.pdbx_description
1 polymer ?
#
loop_
_entity_poly.entity_id
_entity_poly.type
_entity_poly.pdbx_seq_one_letter_code
_entity_poly.pdbx_strand_id
1 'polypeptide(L)'
;MIIPSFKELKGVADSRYELAILVSKRARKIIDGNPALVDTDSEKPVTVAIEEIMAGKIKFGEKLSDSEYEAKVAEEKENLIQEIKQKKIDDLNKEELEEE
;
A
#
# COMPACT_ATOMS: atom_id res chain seq x y z
N MET A 1 3.47 22.49 -1.00
CA MET A 1 4.58 21.53 -0.85
C MET A 1 4.96 21.55 0.62
N ILE A 2 4.53 20.53 1.35
CA ILE A 2 4.91 20.34 2.76
C ILE A 2 6.31 19.75 2.76
N ILE A 3 7.24 20.40 3.44
CA ILE A 3 8.58 19.86 3.71
C ILE A 3 8.61 19.59 5.21
N PRO A 4 8.28 18.36 5.65
CA PRO A 4 8.30 18.03 7.06
C PRO A 4 9.71 18.22 7.65
N SER A 5 9.76 18.61 8.92
CA SER A 5 11.03 18.78 9.61
C SER A 5 11.72 17.43 9.82
N PHE A 6 13.05 17.45 9.92
CA PHE A 6 13.82 16.22 10.14
C PHE A 6 13.42 15.48 11.44
N LYS A 7 12.90 16.21 12.44
CA LYS A 7 12.42 15.62 13.69
C LYS A 7 11.16 14.77 13.47
N GLU A 8 10.26 15.22 12.62
CA GLU A 8 9.01 14.51 12.31
C GLU A 8 9.28 13.28 11.45
N LEU A 9 10.26 13.36 10.54
CA LEU A 9 10.64 12.28 9.65
C LEU A 9 11.26 11.07 10.36
N LYS A 10 11.94 11.27 11.49
CA LYS A 10 12.50 10.18 12.31
C LYS A 10 11.43 9.25 12.88
N GLY A 11 10.18 9.71 13.00
CA GLY A 11 9.08 8.86 13.44
C GLY A 11 8.62 7.86 12.38
N VAL A 12 9.04 8.03 11.13
CA VAL A 12 8.49 7.29 9.98
C VAL A 12 9.54 6.45 9.26
N ALA A 13 10.83 6.82 9.32
CA ALA A 13 11.94 6.06 8.74
C ALA A 13 13.21 6.18 9.58
N ASP A 14 14.04 5.13 9.59
CA ASP A 14 15.30 5.10 10.34
C ASP A 14 16.36 6.00 9.69
N SER A 15 16.27 6.18 8.36
CA SER A 15 17.25 6.91 7.55
C SER A 15 16.61 7.85 6.52
N ARG A 16 17.31 8.93 6.19
CA ARG A 16 16.93 9.84 5.08
C ARG A 16 16.86 9.12 3.74
N TYR A 17 17.74 8.14 3.53
CA TYR A 17 17.78 7.37 2.29
C TYR A 17 16.58 6.44 2.17
N GLU A 18 16.17 5.82 3.27
CA GLU A 18 14.95 5.02 3.33
C GLU A 18 13.74 5.87 2.97
N LEU A 19 13.56 7.02 3.64
CA LEU A 19 12.46 7.92 3.32
C LEU A 19 12.44 8.34 1.84
N ALA A 20 13.60 8.70 1.28
CA ALA A 20 13.69 9.09 -0.12
C ALA A 20 13.28 7.95 -1.07
N ILE A 21 13.69 6.71 -0.78
CA ILE A 21 13.30 5.53 -1.56
C ILE A 21 11.80 5.27 -1.43
N LEU A 22 11.23 5.37 -0.22
CA LEU A 22 9.80 5.14 0.02
C LEU A 22 8.93 6.15 -0.73
N VAL A 23 9.25 7.44 -0.58
CA VAL A 23 8.59 8.54 -1.29
C VAL A 23 8.69 8.33 -2.80
N SER A 24 9.88 8.00 -3.33
CA SER A 24 10.09 7.80 -4.76
C SER A 24 9.26 6.65 -5.31
N LYS A 25 9.27 5.49 -4.62
CA LYS A 25 8.47 4.32 -5.01
C LYS A 25 6.97 4.64 -4.98
N ARG A 26 6.50 5.33 -3.94
CA ARG A 26 5.08 5.65 -3.82
C ARG A 26 4.63 6.71 -4.84
N ALA A 27 5.41 7.77 -5.03
CA ALA A 27 5.13 8.79 -6.04
C ALA A 27 5.01 8.15 -7.44
N ARG A 28 5.84 7.15 -7.75
CA ARG A 28 5.72 6.41 -9.02
C ARG A 28 4.40 5.65 -9.14
N LYS A 29 3.96 4.97 -8.08
CA LYS A 29 2.64 4.30 -8.08
C LYS A 29 1.49 5.28 -8.33
N ILE A 30 1.56 6.49 -7.77
CA ILE A 30 0.56 7.55 -8.00
C ILE A 30 0.58 7.99 -9.46
N ILE A 31 1.77 8.16 -10.05
CA ILE A 31 1.93 8.46 -11.49
C ILE A 31 1.34 7.33 -12.36
N ASP A 32 1.53 6.07 -11.95
CA ASP A 32 0.97 4.90 -12.62
C ASP A 32 -0.57 4.77 -12.45
N GLY A 33 -1.23 5.73 -11.80
CA GLY A 33 -2.68 5.81 -11.66
C GLY A 33 -3.25 5.18 -10.39
N ASN A 34 -2.40 4.81 -9.41
CA ASN A 34 -2.92 4.33 -8.13
C ASN A 34 -3.60 5.48 -7.37
N PRO A 35 -4.73 5.21 -6.69
CA PRO A 35 -5.43 6.23 -5.92
C PRO A 35 -4.59 6.73 -4.74
N ALA A 36 -4.80 7.99 -4.36
CA ALA A 36 -4.31 8.53 -3.11
C ALA A 36 -5.02 7.86 -1.92
N LEU A 37 -4.28 7.62 -0.83
CA LEU A 37 -4.76 7.00 0.40
C LEU A 37 -5.12 8.03 1.48
N VAL A 38 -4.91 9.31 1.19
CA VAL A 38 -5.25 10.45 2.02
C VAL A 38 -6.04 11.43 1.18
N ASP A 39 -6.94 12.15 1.84
CA ASP A 39 -7.62 13.28 1.23
C ASP A 39 -6.65 14.45 1.16
N THR A 40 -6.40 14.95 -0.06
CA THR A 40 -5.40 15.99 -0.32
C THR A 40 -5.78 16.81 -1.54
N ASP A 41 -5.59 18.12 -1.43
CA ASP A 41 -5.75 19.06 -2.54
C ASP A 41 -4.54 19.06 -3.50
N SER A 42 -3.49 18.31 -3.18
CA SER A 42 -2.27 18.29 -3.97
C SER A 42 -2.31 17.27 -5.10
N GLU A 43 -2.15 17.73 -6.34
CA GLU A 43 -1.99 16.85 -7.51
C GLU A 43 -0.53 16.35 -7.70
N LYS A 44 0.43 16.91 -6.94
CA LYS A 44 1.85 16.59 -7.10
C LYS A 44 2.17 15.23 -6.48
N PRO A 45 2.58 14.20 -7.25
CA PRO A 45 2.73 12.83 -6.74
C PRO A 45 3.67 12.71 -5.54
N VAL A 46 4.77 13.48 -5.54
CA VAL A 46 5.74 13.50 -4.43
C VAL A 46 5.14 14.11 -3.16
N THR A 47 4.32 15.14 -3.29
CA THR A 47 3.66 15.79 -2.14
C THR A 47 2.62 14.85 -1.54
N VAL A 48 1.78 14.23 -2.38
CA VAL A 48 0.82 13.21 -1.96
C VAL A 48 1.52 12.05 -1.24
N ALA A 49 2.61 11.53 -1.81
CA ALA A 49 3.37 10.44 -1.19
C ALA A 49 3.92 10.81 0.19
N ILE A 50 4.43 12.03 0.37
CA ILE A 50 4.91 12.51 1.68
C ILE A 50 3.74 12.58 2.67
N GLU A 51 2.58 13.10 2.27
CA GLU A 51 1.41 13.21 3.13
C GLU A 51 0.87 11.84 3.55
N GLU A 52 0.83 10.86 2.65
CA GLU A 52 0.45 9.48 2.96
C GLU A 52 1.41 8.79 3.94
N ILE A 53 2.71 9.04 3.77
CA ILE A 53 3.76 8.52 4.66
C ILE A 53 3.63 9.16 6.04
N MET A 54 3.46 10.48 6.12
CA MET A 54 3.24 11.20 7.39
C MET A 54 1.93 10.79 8.08
N ALA A 55 0.89 10.45 7.32
CA ALA A 55 -0.36 9.90 7.84
C ALA A 55 -0.26 8.41 8.24
N GLY A 56 0.90 7.77 8.07
CA GLY A 56 1.13 6.36 8.40
C GLY A 56 0.41 5.37 7.48
N LYS A 57 -0.16 5.83 6.35
CA LYS A 57 -0.84 4.97 5.37
C LYS A 57 0.16 4.14 4.57
N ILE A 58 1.36 4.68 4.36
CA ILE A 58 2.48 4.01 3.70
C ILE A 58 3.65 3.95 4.66
N LYS A 59 4.20 2.75 4.87
CA LYS A 59 5.34 2.49 5.75
C LYS A 59 6.27 1.45 5.13
N PHE A 60 7.49 1.37 5.66
CA PHE A 60 8.36 0.25 5.35
C PHE A 60 7.79 -1.05 5.89
N GLY A 61 7.99 -2.13 5.13
CA GLY A 61 7.77 -3.48 5.61
C GLY A 61 8.82 -3.86 6.65
N GLU A 62 8.59 -5.00 7.30
CA GLU A 62 9.58 -5.61 8.18
C GLU A 62 10.87 -5.90 7.42
N LYS A 63 12.01 -5.85 8.12
CA LYS A 63 13.31 -6.21 7.54
C LYS A 63 13.35 -7.73 7.41
N LEU A 64 13.16 -8.22 6.18
CA LEU A 64 13.16 -9.64 5.84
C LEU A 64 14.32 -9.94 4.90
N SER A 65 14.84 -11.17 4.93
CA SER A 65 15.68 -11.67 3.83
C SER A 65 14.85 -11.86 2.56
N ASP A 66 15.53 -11.93 1.41
CA ASP A 66 14.86 -12.12 0.12
C ASP A 66 14.01 -13.40 0.10
N SER A 67 14.51 -14.50 0.66
CA SER A 67 13.77 -15.77 0.76
C SER A 67 12.53 -15.67 1.64
N GLU A 68 12.60 -14.94 2.75
CA GLU A 68 11.46 -14.75 3.66
C GLU A 68 10.40 -13.83 3.05
N TYR A 69 10.83 -12.79 2.33
CA TYR A 69 9.93 -11.88 1.62
C TYR A 69 9.16 -12.61 0.51
N GLU A 70 9.85 -13.44 -0.28
CA GLU A 70 9.22 -14.22 -1.35
C GLU A 70 8.19 -15.22 -0.80
N ALA A 71 8.51 -15.92 0.29
CA ALA A 71 7.60 -16.84 0.96
C ALA A 71 6.34 -16.11 1.46
N LYS A 72 6.51 -14.96 2.13
CA LYS A 72 5.38 -14.15 2.63
C LYS A 72 4.48 -13.66 1.50
N VAL A 73 5.07 -13.19 0.40
CA VAL A 73 4.30 -12.72 -0.78
C VAL A 73 3.55 -13.88 -1.45
N ALA A 74 4.14 -15.08 -1.50
CA ALA A 74 3.47 -16.26 -2.06
C ALA A 74 2.25 -16.67 -1.20
N GLU A 75 2.42 -16.70 0.12
CA GLU A 75 1.35 -17.01 1.07
C GLU A 75 0.19 -16.00 0.99
N GLU A 76 0.49 -14.69 1.01
CA GLU A 76 -0.53 -13.64 0.88
C GLU A 76 -1.32 -13.75 -0.44
N LYS A 77 -0.64 -14.07 -1.54
CA LYS A 77 -1.29 -14.27 -2.85
C LYS A 77 -2.21 -15.49 -2.84
N GLU A 78 -1.76 -16.60 -2.25
CA GLU A 78 -2.58 -17.81 -2.18
C GLU A 78 -3.84 -17.57 -1.35
N ASN A 79 -3.71 -16.92 -0.20
CA ASN A 79 -4.85 -16.54 0.65
C ASN A 79 -5.86 -15.66 -0.10
N LEU A 80 -5.38 -14.65 -0.83
CA LEU A 80 -6.24 -13.78 -1.63
C LEU A 80 -6.97 -14.55 -2.75
N ILE A 81 -6.29 -15.51 -3.40
CA ILE A 81 -6.91 -16.37 -4.42
C ILE A 81 -8.02 -17.22 -3.80
N GLN A 82 -7.81 -17.78 -2.61
CA GLN A 82 -8.84 -18.57 -1.93
C GLN A 82 -10.04 -17.68 -1.54
N GLU A 83 -9.80 -16.47 -1.04
CA GLU A 83 -10.87 -15.54 -0.68
C GLU A 83 -11.71 -15.15 -1.91
N ILE A 84 -11.08 -14.88 -3.05
CA ILE A 84 -11.78 -14.58 -4.31
C ILE A 84 -12.59 -15.78 -4.80
N LYS A 85 -12.03 -16.99 -4.71
CA LYS A 85 -12.76 -18.23 -5.07
C LYS A 85 -13.98 -18.42 -4.18
N GLN A 86 -13.83 -18.22 -2.87
CA GLN A 86 -14.93 -18.38 -1.92
C GLN A 86 -16.03 -17.36 -2.18
N LYS A 87 -15.70 -16.07 -2.33
CA LYS A 87 -16.68 -15.03 -2.70
C LYS A 87 -17.44 -15.38 -3.96
N LYS A 88 -16.74 -15.87 -4.99
CA LYS A 88 -17.38 -16.29 -6.23
C LYS A 88 -18.34 -17.47 -6.06
N ILE A 89 -18.01 -18.43 -5.19
CA ILE A 89 -18.91 -19.55 -4.86
C ILE A 89 -20.14 -19.03 -4.11
N ASP A 90 -19.94 -18.11 -3.16
CA ASP A 90 -21.04 -17.53 -2.38
C ASP A 90 -22.01 -16.70 -3.26
N ASP A 91 -21.48 -15.98 -4.24
CA ASP A 91 -22.28 -15.23 -5.22
C ASP A 91 -23.10 -16.17 -6.13
N LEU A 92 -22.52 -17.27 -6.61
CA LEU A 92 -23.21 -18.28 -7.42
C LEU A 92 -24.36 -18.95 -6.64
N ASN A 93 -24.12 -19.30 -5.38
CA ASN A 93 -25.14 -19.92 -4.53
C ASN A 93 -26.30 -18.96 -4.21
N LYS A 94 -26.06 -17.64 -4.23
CA LYS A 94 -27.12 -16.63 -4.06
C LYS A 94 -27.99 -16.50 -5.31
N GLU A 95 -27.39 -16.50 -6.49
CA GLU A 95 -28.12 -16.45 -7.76
C GLU A 95 -29.02 -17.68 -7.93
N GLU A 96 -28.55 -18.88 -7.55
CA GLU A 96 -29.36 -20.10 -7.58
C GLU A 96 -30.56 -20.08 -6.59
N LEU A 97 -30.51 -19.29 -5.51
CA LEU A 97 -31.59 -19.16 -4.54
C LEU A 97 -32.63 -18.09 -4.91
N GLU A 98 -32.29 -17.16 -5.81
CA GLU A 98 -33.22 -16.12 -6.31
C GLU A 98 -34.03 -16.58 -7.54
N GLU A 99 -33.62 -17.69 -8.17
CA GLU A 99 -34.31 -18.32 -9.32
C GLU A 99 -35.34 -19.41 -8.93
N GLU A 100 -35.44 -19.81 -7.65
CA GLU A 100 -36.48 -20.70 -7.08
C GLU A 100 -37.61 -19.92 -6.35
#